data_AF-A0A8S9SM96-F1
#
_entry.id   AF-A0A8S9SM96-F1
#
_cell.length_a   1.000
_cell.length_b   1.000
_cell.length_c   1.000
_cell.angle_alpha   90.00
_cell.angle_beta   90.00
_cell.angle_gamma   90.00
#
_symmetry.space_group_name_H-M   'P 1'
#
loop_
_entity.id
_entity.type
_entity.pdbx_description
1 polymer ?
#
loop_
_entity_poly.entity_id
_entity_poly.type
_entity_poly.pdbx_seq_one_letter_code
_entity_poly.pdbx_strand_id
1 'polypeptide(L)'
;MERASGDEHSYICLPEHASSFTHTKLVPEIYTKDEINEMFYGVCGAQENNEGDFQMKLDVVYYPLNDSISLLTTCIEEMRLGIARIQTHRAVEATAPASIDRHHSTSIDDDPKNSHPMKSQPDFHTRAEIDQLVEEIYRTLETT
;
A
#
# COMPACT_ATOMS: atom_id res chain seq x y z
N MET A 1 21.45 94.89 15.11
CA MET A 1 22.17 94.05 14.12
C MET A 1 21.68 92.64 14.32
N GLU A 2 20.66 92.27 13.56
CA GLU A 2 19.90 91.03 13.71
C GLU A 2 20.16 90.20 12.45
N ARG A 3 20.68 88.97 12.63
CA ARG A 3 20.85 88.00 11.54
C ARG A 3 19.75 86.96 11.71
N ALA A 4 18.72 87.01 10.86
CA ALA A 4 17.71 85.96 10.80
C ALA A 4 18.22 84.83 9.88
N SER A 5 18.34 83.65 10.51
CA SER A 5 18.68 82.36 9.92
C SER A 5 17.60 81.92 8.93
N GLY A 6 18.01 81.46 7.74
CA GLY A 6 17.10 80.84 6.79
C GLY A 6 16.74 79.43 7.25
N ASP A 7 15.45 79.18 7.46
CA ASP A 7 14.88 77.85 7.58
C ASP A 7 13.70 77.75 6.62
N GLU A 8 13.99 77.25 5.42
CA GLU A 8 13.02 77.01 4.34
C GLU A 8 12.20 75.77 4.68
N HIS A 9 11.09 75.95 5.40
CA HIS A 9 10.09 74.89 5.53
C HIS A 9 9.30 74.75 4.24
N SER A 10 9.77 73.85 3.36
CA SER A 10 9.00 73.33 2.24
C SER A 10 7.86 72.46 2.76
N TYR A 11 6.67 73.05 2.90
CA TYR A 11 5.45 72.31 3.19
C TYR A 11 4.90 71.72 1.89
N ILE A 12 5.12 70.42 1.67
CA ILE A 12 4.35 69.68 0.66
C ILE A 12 2.97 69.43 1.25
N CYS A 13 1.99 70.26 0.87
CA CYS A 13 0.60 70.05 1.22
C CYS A 13 0.07 68.79 0.52
N LEU A 14 -0.37 67.79 1.29
CA LEU A 14 -1.20 66.72 0.74
C LEU A 14 -2.53 67.32 0.26
N PRO A 15 -3.08 66.91 -0.90
CA PRO A 15 -4.34 67.45 -1.38
C PRO A 15 -5.47 67.15 -0.37
N GLU A 16 -6.32 68.15 -0.09
CA GLU A 16 -7.42 68.08 0.90
C GLU A 16 -8.45 66.95 0.65
N HIS A 17 -8.36 66.28 -0.50
CA HIS A 17 -9.22 65.15 -0.89
C HIS A 17 -8.64 63.76 -0.52
N ALA A 18 -7.46 63.68 0.08
CA ALA A 18 -6.82 62.41 0.45
C ALA A 18 -7.40 61.76 1.73
N SER A 19 -8.53 62.22 2.26
CA SER A 19 -9.12 61.74 3.53
C SER A 19 -10.42 60.94 3.38
N SER A 20 -10.88 60.64 2.17
CA SER A 20 -12.08 59.82 1.99
C SER A 20 -11.76 58.33 1.88
N PHE A 21 -11.18 57.77 2.95
CA PHE A 21 -11.25 56.34 3.17
C PHE A 21 -12.70 56.02 3.54
N THR A 22 -13.50 55.66 2.55
CA THR A 22 -14.81 55.07 2.81
C THR A 22 -14.57 53.77 3.53
N HIS A 23 -15.04 53.67 4.77
CA HIS A 23 -15.01 52.43 5.52
C HIS A 23 -15.74 51.39 4.67
N THR A 24 -15.01 50.43 4.10
CA THR A 24 -15.59 49.38 3.29
C THR A 24 -16.51 48.62 4.22
N LYS A 25 -17.83 48.76 4.04
CA LYS A 25 -18.81 48.05 4.84
C LYS A 25 -18.63 46.58 4.50
N LEU A 26 -17.92 45.84 5.35
CA LEU A 26 -17.81 44.40 5.21
C LEU A 26 -19.23 43.85 5.14
N VAL A 27 -19.48 43.02 4.13
CA VAL A 27 -20.70 42.22 4.02
C VAL A 27 -20.96 41.60 5.39
N PRO A 28 -22.23 41.54 5.89
CA PRO A 28 -22.52 40.90 7.15
C PRO A 28 -21.81 39.55 7.21
N GLU A 29 -21.04 39.33 8.27
CA GLU A 29 -20.34 38.07 8.50
C GLU A 29 -21.45 37.00 8.56
N ILE A 30 -21.57 36.24 7.48
CA ILE A 30 -22.66 35.27 7.27
C ILE A 30 -22.62 34.13 8.31
N TYR A 31 -21.52 34.04 9.05
CA TYR A 31 -21.35 33.18 10.19
C TYR A 31 -20.71 33.97 11.32
N THR A 32 -21.20 33.72 12.52
CA THR A 32 -20.55 34.12 13.75
C THR A 32 -19.32 33.25 13.98
N LYS A 33 -18.35 33.79 14.72
CA LYS A 33 -17.16 33.05 15.14
C LYS A 33 -17.50 31.73 15.85
N ASP A 34 -18.60 31.70 16.61
CA ASP A 34 -19.03 30.52 17.35
C ASP A 34 -19.55 29.43 16.42
N GLU A 35 -20.34 29.78 15.39
CA GLU A 35 -20.79 28.84 14.35
C GLU A 35 -19.60 28.25 13.57
N ILE A 36 -18.59 29.08 13.24
CA ILE A 36 -17.37 28.61 12.57
C ILE A 36 -16.60 27.63 13.46
N ASN A 37 -16.45 27.95 14.74
CA ASN A 37 -15.75 27.07 15.68
C ASN A 37 -16.50 25.75 15.87
N GLU A 38 -17.83 25.78 15.98
CA GLU A 38 -18.65 24.57 16.10
C GLU A 38 -18.47 23.64 14.90
N MET A 39 -18.54 24.19 13.67
CA MET A 39 -18.29 23.41 12.46
C MET A 39 -16.87 22.83 12.44
N PHE A 40 -15.86 23.64 12.77
CA PHE A 40 -14.47 23.23 12.75
C PHE A 40 -14.23 22.06 13.71
N TYR A 41 -14.65 22.19 14.98
CA TYR A 41 -14.47 21.13 15.97
C TYR A 41 -15.32 19.89 15.67
N GLY A 42 -16.51 20.05 15.10
CA GLY A 42 -17.32 18.92 14.63
C GLY A 42 -16.61 18.12 13.54
N VAL A 43 -16.02 18.79 12.54
CA VAL A 43 -15.26 18.15 11.47
C VAL A 43 -13.98 17.51 12.01
N CYS A 44 -13.22 18.21 12.85
CA CYS A 44 -11.99 17.68 13.44
C CYS A 44 -12.24 16.42 14.28
N GLY A 45 -13.26 16.43 15.14
CA GLY A 45 -13.60 15.28 15.97
C GLY A 45 -14.07 14.09 15.13
N ALA A 46 -14.88 14.32 14.09
CA ALA A 46 -15.29 13.26 13.18
C ALA A 46 -14.09 12.66 12.41
N GLN A 47 -13.15 13.50 11.99
CA GLN A 47 -11.94 13.07 11.28
C GLN A 47 -11.02 12.22 12.17
N GLU A 48 -10.81 12.61 13.43
CA GLU A 48 -10.01 11.84 14.39
C GLU A 48 -10.59 10.43 14.64
N ASN A 49 -11.91 10.34 14.77
CA ASN A 49 -12.60 9.04 14.91
C ASN A 49 -12.45 8.16 13.66
N ASN A 50 -12.45 8.77 12.47
CA ASN A 50 -12.25 8.03 11.23
C ASN A 50 -10.84 7.47 11.10
N GLU A 51 -9.81 8.21 11.54
CA GLU A 51 -8.42 7.74 11.53
C GLU A 51 -8.26 6.45 12.36
N GLY A 52 -8.84 6.41 13.56
CA GLY A 52 -8.84 5.22 14.41
C GLY A 52 -9.60 4.03 13.78
N ASP A 53 -10.77 4.27 13.20
CA ASP A 53 -11.56 3.22 12.53
C ASP A 53 -10.82 2.64 11.31
N PHE A 54 -10.21 3.49 10.48
CA PHE A 54 -9.41 3.03 9.34
C PHE A 54 -8.17 2.25 9.80
N GLN A 55 -7.48 2.71 10.85
CA GLN A 55 -6.34 1.97 11.39
C GLN A 55 -6.76 0.58 11.89
N MET A 56 -7.85 0.49 12.67
CA MET A 56 -8.37 -0.79 13.15
C MET A 56 -8.76 -1.72 11.99
N LYS A 57 -9.42 -1.19 10.95
CA LYS A 57 -9.78 -1.97 9.75
C LYS A 57 -8.57 -2.47 8.99
N LEU A 58 -7.52 -1.65 8.89
CA LEU A 58 -6.26 -2.05 8.27
C LEU A 58 -5.57 -3.14 9.08
N ASP A 59 -5.48 -3.01 10.40
CA ASP A 59 -4.84 -3.99 11.27
C ASP A 59 -5.50 -5.38 11.13
N VAL A 60 -6.83 -5.44 11.06
CA VAL A 60 -7.59 -6.69 10.87
C VAL A 60 -7.22 -7.42 9.58
N VAL A 61 -6.84 -6.71 8.52
CA VAL A 61 -6.45 -7.31 7.24
C VAL A 61 -4.94 -7.54 7.18
N TYR A 62 -4.15 -6.57 7.67
CA TYR A 62 -2.71 -6.54 7.54
C TYR A 62 -2.03 -7.67 8.32
N TYR A 63 -2.37 -7.85 9.61
CA TYR A 63 -1.68 -8.85 10.43
C TYR A 63 -1.88 -10.28 9.94
N PRO A 64 -3.12 -10.75 9.65
CA PRO A 64 -3.32 -12.10 9.12
C PRO A 64 -2.64 -12.33 7.76
N LEU A 65 -2.61 -11.32 6.90
CA LEU A 65 -1.93 -11.40 5.61
C LEU A 65 -0.41 -11.49 5.81
N ASN A 66 0.15 -10.64 6.68
CA ASN A 66 1.58 -10.64 7.00
C ASN A 66 2.02 -11.97 7.61
N ASP A 67 1.21 -12.54 8.52
CA ASP A 67 1.47 -13.84 9.12
C ASP A 67 1.43 -14.96 8.07
N SER A 68 0.46 -14.90 7.16
CA SER A 68 0.34 -15.86 6.05
C SER A 68 1.54 -15.80 5.11
N ILE A 69 2.01 -14.60 4.77
CA ILE A 69 3.22 -14.38 3.96
C ILE A 69 4.45 -14.93 4.69
N SER A 70 4.57 -14.66 5.98
CA SER A 70 5.69 -15.14 6.82
C SER A 70 5.72 -16.67 6.86
N LEU A 71 4.57 -17.30 7.12
CA LEU A 71 4.44 -18.76 7.14
C LEU A 71 4.76 -19.39 5.77
N LEU A 72 4.24 -18.81 4.69
CA LEU A 72 4.52 -19.28 3.33
C LEU A 72 6.01 -19.17 3.01
N THR A 73 6.66 -18.07 3.42
CA THR A 73 8.09 -17.86 3.24
C THR A 73 8.88 -18.96 3.95
N THR A 74 8.57 -19.25 5.21
CA THR A 74 9.21 -20.35 5.98
C THR A 74 9.00 -21.70 5.30
N CYS A 75 7.78 -22.01 4.85
CA CYS A 75 7.47 -23.27 4.17
C CYS A 75 8.31 -23.47 2.89
N ILE A 76 8.45 -22.41 2.09
CA ILE A 76 9.28 -22.45 0.86
C ILE A 76 10.76 -22.70 1.19
N GLU A 77 11.28 -22.07 2.24
CA GLU A 77 12.66 -22.27 2.69
C GLU A 77 12.92 -23.70 3.18
N GLU A 78 11.99 -24.27 3.94
CA GLU A 78 12.06 -25.67 4.38
C GLU A 78 12.06 -26.64 3.20
N MET A 79 11.19 -26.44 2.22
CA MET A 79 11.17 -27.25 1.00
C MET A 79 12.49 -27.16 0.22
N ARG A 80 13.04 -25.94 0.06
CA ARG A 80 14.34 -25.73 -0.59
C ARG A 80 15.46 -26.48 0.13
N LEU A 81 15.48 -26.43 1.46
CA LEU A 81 16.44 -27.17 2.27
C LEU A 81 16.28 -28.68 2.11
N GLY A 82 15.03 -29.17 2.09
CA GLY A 82 14.72 -30.58 1.83
C GLY A 82 15.28 -31.06 0.49
N ILE A 83 15.09 -30.30 -0.59
CA ILE A 83 15.63 -30.62 -1.92
C ILE A 83 17.16 -30.65 -1.89
N ALA A 84 17.80 -29.66 -1.26
CA ALA A 84 19.27 -29.61 -1.15
C ALA A 84 19.84 -30.82 -0.39
N ARG A 85 19.16 -31.27 0.68
CA ARG A 85 19.53 -32.48 1.43
C ARG A 85 19.43 -33.73 0.57
N ILE A 86 18.35 -33.89 -0.21
CA ILE A 86 18.17 -35.04 -1.11
C ILE A 86 19.25 -35.05 -2.20
N GLN A 87 19.55 -33.90 -2.79
CA GLN A 87 20.61 -33.77 -3.81
C GLN A 87 21.98 -34.13 -3.23
N THR A 88 22.29 -33.66 -2.02
CA THR A 88 23.55 -33.97 -1.33
C THR A 88 23.67 -35.47 -1.02
N HIS A 89 22.61 -36.09 -0.50
CA HIS A 89 22.59 -37.53 -0.24
C HIS A 89 22.87 -38.35 -1.50
N ARG A 90 22.18 -38.04 -2.62
CA ARG A 90 22.38 -38.72 -3.90
C ARG A 90 23.80 -38.55 -4.44
N ALA A 91 24.42 -37.38 -4.26
CA ALA A 91 25.80 -37.17 -4.67
C ALA A 91 26.78 -38.03 -3.86
N VAL A 92 26.55 -38.15 -2.54
CA VAL A 92 27.35 -39.01 -1.65
C VAL A 92 27.17 -40.49 -1.98
N GLU A 93 25.94 -40.95 -2.25
CA GLU A 93 25.70 -42.33 -2.72
C GLU A 93 26.37 -42.61 -4.08
N ALA A 94 26.36 -41.65 -5.00
CA ALA A 94 27.03 -41.80 -6.30
C ALA A 94 28.57 -41.82 -6.19
N THR A 95 29.14 -41.26 -5.13
CA THR A 95 30.59 -41.29 -4.85
C THR A 95 30.99 -42.35 -3.83
N ALA A 96 30.03 -43.07 -3.24
CA ALA A 96 30.30 -44.22 -2.40
C ALA A 96 30.92 -45.33 -3.27
N PRO A 97 32.03 -45.96 -2.84
CA PRO A 97 32.58 -47.09 -3.57
C PRO A 97 31.53 -48.20 -3.65
N ALA A 98 31.40 -48.83 -4.83
CA ALA A 98 30.48 -49.95 -5.03
C ALA A 98 30.69 -50.98 -3.91
N SER A 99 29.74 -51.06 -2.97
CA SER A 99 29.73 -52.16 -2.02
C SER A 99 29.49 -53.40 -2.86
N ILE A 100 30.51 -54.25 -2.93
CA ILE A 100 30.40 -55.56 -3.54
C ILE A 100 29.52 -56.39 -2.59
N ASP A 101 28.20 -56.19 -2.66
CA ASP A 101 27.24 -57.14 -2.12
C ASP A 101 27.09 -58.26 -3.16
N ARG A 102 27.98 -59.23 -3.03
CA ARG A 102 28.07 -60.38 -3.91
C ARG A 102 27.03 -61.42 -3.51
N HIS A 103 25.74 -61.12 -3.48
CA HIS A 103 24.71 -62.17 -3.49
C HIS A 103 23.44 -61.74 -4.25
N HIS A 104 23.38 -62.24 -5.48
CA HIS A 104 22.25 -62.30 -6.41
C HIS A 104 20.85 -62.22 -5.74
N SER A 105 20.07 -61.23 -6.17
CA SER A 105 18.61 -61.24 -6.07
C SER A 105 18.05 -61.05 -7.48
N THR A 106 17.54 -62.14 -8.06
CA THR A 106 16.81 -62.20 -9.32
C THR A 106 15.70 -61.14 -9.31
N SER A 107 15.78 -60.15 -10.21
CA SER A 107 14.71 -59.16 -10.37
C SER A 107 13.48 -59.85 -10.96
N ILE A 108 12.40 -59.94 -10.18
CA ILE A 108 11.08 -60.25 -10.72
C ILE A 108 10.52 -58.94 -11.27
N ASP A 109 10.39 -58.90 -12.58
CA ASP A 109 9.65 -57.91 -13.34
C ASP A 109 8.15 -58.16 -13.13
N ASP A 110 7.62 -57.68 -12.00
CA ASP A 110 6.18 -57.58 -11.79
C ASP A 110 5.73 -56.21 -12.27
N ASP A 111 5.38 -56.14 -13.56
CA ASP A 111 4.68 -55.04 -14.22
C ASP A 111 3.31 -54.79 -13.56
N PRO A 112 3.11 -53.73 -12.77
CA PRO A 112 1.78 -53.33 -12.37
C PRO A 112 1.24 -52.43 -13.47
N LYS A 113 0.71 -53.06 -14.52
CA LYS A 113 -0.30 -52.41 -15.36
C LYS A 113 -1.40 -51.92 -14.45
N ASN A 114 -1.44 -50.60 -14.21
CA ASN A 114 -2.63 -49.74 -14.20
C ASN A 114 -2.44 -48.54 -13.24
N SER A 115 -1.56 -47.60 -13.59
CA SER A 115 -1.64 -46.25 -13.03
C SER A 115 -2.32 -45.35 -14.05
N HIS A 116 -3.63 -45.19 -13.87
CA HIS A 116 -4.44 -44.22 -14.59
C HIS A 116 -3.80 -42.83 -14.41
N PRO A 117 -3.57 -42.05 -15.49
CA PRO A 117 -3.09 -40.70 -15.33
C PRO A 117 -4.23 -39.89 -14.71
N MET A 118 -4.09 -39.50 -13.44
CA MET A 118 -4.89 -38.42 -12.88
C MET A 118 -4.61 -37.18 -13.72
N LYS A 119 -5.54 -36.86 -14.63
CA LYS A 119 -5.60 -35.57 -15.29
C LYS A 119 -5.83 -34.53 -14.19
N SER A 120 -4.77 -33.90 -13.69
CA SER A 120 -4.89 -32.63 -12.99
C SER A 120 -5.29 -31.59 -14.04
N GLN A 121 -6.59 -31.41 -14.22
CA GLN A 121 -7.13 -30.29 -14.96
C GLN A 121 -6.78 -29.03 -14.14
N PRO A 122 -5.98 -28.10 -14.68
CA PRO A 122 -5.73 -26.86 -13.99
C PRO A 122 -6.97 -25.97 -14.18
N ASP A 123 -7.75 -25.80 -13.12
CA ASP A 123 -8.88 -24.85 -13.08
C ASP A 123 -8.37 -23.41 -12.84
N PHE A 124 -7.23 -23.07 -13.45
CA PHE A 124 -6.61 -21.77 -13.28
C PHE A 124 -7.09 -20.85 -14.39
N HIS A 125 -7.60 -19.69 -13.96
CA HIS A 125 -7.92 -18.61 -14.89
C HIS A 125 -6.70 -18.23 -15.71
N THR A 126 -6.86 -18.21 -17.01
CA THR A 126 -5.80 -17.74 -17.90
C THR A 126 -5.63 -16.24 -17.70
N ARG A 127 -4.42 -15.73 -17.93
CA ARG A 127 -4.13 -14.29 -17.77
C ARG A 127 -5.09 -13.41 -18.58
N ALA A 128 -5.53 -13.88 -19.74
CA ALA A 128 -6.52 -13.20 -20.57
C ALA A 128 -7.90 -13.08 -19.89
N GLU A 129 -8.35 -14.09 -19.14
CA GLU A 129 -9.61 -14.04 -18.40
C GLU A 129 -9.54 -13.02 -17.25
N ILE A 130 -8.38 -12.94 -16.58
CA ILE A 130 -8.15 -11.97 -15.51
C ILE A 130 -8.11 -10.55 -16.09
N ASP A 131 -7.39 -10.33 -17.19
CA ASP A 131 -7.31 -9.04 -17.86
C ASP A 131 -8.70 -8.56 -18.34
N GLN A 132 -9.54 -9.49 -18.81
CA GLN A 132 -10.92 -9.19 -19.22
C GLN A 132 -11.81 -8.76 -18.05
N LEU A 133 -11.71 -9.44 -16.90
CA LEU A 133 -12.47 -9.08 -15.70
C LEU A 133 -12.08 -7.69 -15.18
N VAL A 134 -10.80 -7.37 -15.21
CA VAL A 134 -10.28 -6.07 -14.78
C VAL A 134 -10.83 -4.95 -15.66
N GLU A 135 -10.82 -5.13 -16.98
CA GLU A 135 -11.38 -4.16 -17.93
C GLU A 135 -12.89 -3.95 -17.77
N GLU A 136 -13.64 -5.00 -17.41
CA GLU A 136 -15.08 -4.90 -17.16
C GLU A 136 -15.40 -4.09 -15.89
N ILE A 137 -14.60 -4.26 -14.83
CA ILE A 137 -14.72 -3.48 -13.59
C ILE A 137 -14.46 -2.00 -13.86
N TYR A 138 -13.37 -1.67 -14.58
CA TYR A 138 -13.05 -0.28 -14.90
C TYR A 138 -14.14 0.39 -15.73
N ARG A 139 -14.67 -0.29 -16.76
CA ARG A 139 -15.78 0.23 -17.57
C ARG A 139 -17.02 0.53 -16.74
N THR A 140 -17.33 -0.32 -15.77
CA THR A 140 -18.52 -0.16 -14.92
C THR A 140 -18.39 1.07 -14.01
N LEU A 141 -17.20 1.27 -13.43
CA LEU A 141 -16.91 2.42 -12.56
C LEU A 141 -16.89 3.75 -13.31
N GLU A 142 -16.51 3.75 -14.59
CA GLU A 142 -16.48 4.97 -15.42
C GLU A 142 -17.88 5.41 -15.87
N THR A 143 -18.88 4.54 -15.75
CA THR A 143 -20.28 4.79 -16.16
C THR A 143 -21.24 5.12 -15.01
N THR A 144 -20.74 5.27 -13.77
CA THR A 144 -21.51 5.68 -12.58
C THR A 144 -21.12 7.08 -12.13
#